data_AF-A0A941VTY2-F1
#
_entry.id   AF-A0A941VTY2-F1
#
_cell.length_a   1.000
_cell.length_b   1.000
_cell.length_c   1.000
_cell.angle_alpha   90.00
_cell.angle_beta   90.00
_cell.angle_gamma   90.00
#
_symmetry.space_group_name_H-M   'P 1'
#
loop_
_entity.id
_entity.type
_entity.pdbx_description
1 polymer ?
#
loop_
_entity_poly.entity_id
_entity_poly.type
_entity_poly.pdbx_seq_one_letter_code
_entity_poly.pdbx_strand_id
1 'polypeptide(L)' 'MFGLGMPELIVILVIVVVLFGATRLPEIGKGIGLAIRNFKKSTSEPDEIDVTPKKKTDNAEKAGEEKDKGE' A
#
# COMPACT_ATOMS: atom_id res chain seq x y z
N MET A 1 -28.62 -9.65 17.05
CA MET A 1 -29.42 -8.89 16.06
C MET A 1 -28.78 -7.52 15.82
N PHE A 2 -27.53 -7.45 15.37
CA PHE A 2 -26.83 -6.25 14.84
C PHE A 2 -25.38 -6.67 14.58
N GLY A 3 -25.18 -7.47 13.53
CA GLY A 3 -23.84 -7.72 13.01
C GLY A 3 -23.55 -6.61 12.02
N LEU A 4 -22.44 -5.89 12.18
CA LEU A 4 -21.95 -5.00 11.13
C LEU A 4 -21.63 -5.86 9.91
N GLY A 5 -22.55 -5.87 8.96
CA GLY A 5 -22.39 -6.57 7.71
C GLY A 5 -21.47 -5.80 6.77
N MET A 6 -21.10 -6.47 5.69
CA MET A 6 -20.33 -5.84 4.63
C MET A 6 -20.99 -4.59 4.04
N PRO A 7 -22.33 -4.54 3.86
CA PRO A 7 -23.02 -3.33 3.39
C PRO A 7 -22.86 -2.14 4.34
N GLU A 8 -23.00 -2.34 5.64
CA GLU A 8 -22.87 -1.27 6.64
C GLU A 8 -21.45 -0.70 6.68
N LEU A 9 -20.43 -1.55 6.56
CA LEU A 9 -19.04 -1.11 6.48
C LEU A 9 -18.78 -0.25 5.22
N ILE A 10 -19.40 -0.58 4.09
CA ILE A 10 -19.28 0.21 2.86
C ILE A 10 -19.93 1.60 3.05
N VAL A 11 -21.10 1.68 3.67
CA VAL A 11 -21.75 2.97 3.95
C VAL A 11 -20.87 3.85 4.85
N ILE A 12 -20.29 3.29 5.90
CA ILE A 12 -19.36 4.01 6.78
C ILE A 12 -18.12 4.47 6.00
N LEU A 13 -17.55 3.59 5.17
CA LEU A 13 -16.40 3.91 4.34
C LEU A 13 -16.69 5.09 3.39
N VAL A 14 -17.86 5.10 2.77
CA VAL A 14 -18.29 6.21 1.89
C VAL A 14 -18.37 7.51 2.67
N ILE A 15 -18.96 7.51 3.86
CA ILE A 15 -19.04 8.71 4.71
C ILE A 15 -17.63 9.23 5.05
N VAL A 16 -16.72 8.33 5.45
CA VAL A 16 -15.33 8.68 5.75
C VAL A 16 -14.64 9.28 4.52
N VAL A 17 -14.83 8.69 3.34
CA VAL A 17 -14.26 9.20 2.08
C VAL A 17 -14.83 10.58 1.72
N VAL A 18 -16.11 10.86 2.00
CA VAL A 18 -16.70 12.19 1.77
C VAL A 18 -16.13 13.23 2.73
N LEU A 19 -15.92 12.89 4.00
CA LEU A 19 -15.39 13.82 5.01
C LEU A 19 -13.90 14.13 4.81
N PHE A 20 -13.09 13.09 4.57
CA PHE A 20 -11.64 13.22 4.46
C PHE A 20 -11.16 13.37 3.01
N GLY A 21 -11.97 13.00 2.03
CA GLY A 21 -11.60 12.92 0.62
C GLY A 21 -10.95 11.58 0.26
N ALA A 22 -11.19 11.13 -0.99
CA ALA A 22 -10.65 9.87 -1.51
C ALA A 22 -9.11 9.82 -1.56
N THR A 23 -8.44 10.98 -1.58
CA THR A 23 -6.98 11.10 -1.65
C THR A 23 -6.29 10.98 -0.29
N ARG A 24 -6.96 11.32 0.82
CA ARG A 24 -6.36 11.31 2.16
C ARG A 24 -6.24 9.92 2.76
N LEU A 25 -7.21 9.05 2.50
CA LEU A 25 -7.19 7.66 3.00
C LEU A 25 -5.94 6.88 2.52
N PRO A 26 -5.60 6.87 1.21
CA PRO A 26 -4.38 6.22 0.72
C PRO A 26 -3.10 6.86 1.24
N GLU A 27 -3.08 8.19 1.41
CA GLU A 27 -1.93 8.94 1.93
C GLU A 27 -1.60 8.51 3.37
N ILE A 28 -2.62 8.45 4.23
CA ILE A 28 -2.50 7.97 5.62
C ILE A 28 -2.14 6.47 5.64
N GLY A 29 -2.80 5.67 4.80
CA GLY A 29 -2.56 4.23 4.68
C GLY A 29 -1.12 3.89 4.28
N LYS A 30 -0.51 4.67 3.38
CA LYS A 30 0.91 4.51 3.01
C LYS A 30 1.84 4.73 4.21
N GLY A 31 1.61 5.78 4.99
CA GLY A 31 2.39 6.06 6.20
C GLY A 31 2.27 4.97 7.25
N ILE A 32 1.03 4.57 7.57
CA ILE A 32 0.74 3.50 8.53
C ILE A 32 1.31 2.16 8.04
N GLY A 33 1.15 1.83 6.76
CA GLY A 33 1.66 0.60 6.17
C GLY A 33 3.19 0.50 6.23
N LEU A 34 3.89 1.62 5.98
CA LEU A 34 5.34 1.68 6.12
C LEU A 34 5.76 1.49 7.59
N ALA A 35 5.06 2.13 8.52
CA ALA A 35 5.31 2.00 9.95
C ALA A 35 5.11 0.56 10.43
N ILE A 36 3.99 -0.08 10.07
CA ILE A 36 3.70 -1.48 10.41
C ILE A 36 4.76 -2.41 9.80
N ARG A 37 5.16 -2.18 8.54
CA ARG A 37 6.20 -2.99 7.88
C ARG A 37 7.53 -2.89 8.59
N ASN A 38 7.97 -1.69 8.95
CA ASN A 38 9.23 -1.47 9.67
C ASN A 38 9.16 -2.04 11.08
N PHE A 39 8.04 -1.83 11.79
CA PHE A 39 7.79 -2.41 13.10
C PHE A 39 7.85 -3.94 13.07
N LYS A 40 7.19 -4.56 12.08
CA LYS A 40 7.22 -6.00 11.88
C LYS A 40 8.64 -6.51 11.58
N LYS A 41 9.42 -5.78 10.78
CA LYS A 41 10.80 -6.13 10.46
C LYS A 41 11.68 -6.09 11.71
N SER A 42 11.63 -5.00 12.47
CA SER A 42 12.39 -4.82 13.72
C SER A 42 11.99 -5.78 14.84
N THR A 43 10.72 -6.20 14.91
CA THR A 43 10.28 -7.18 15.93
C THR A 43 10.51 -8.64 15.53
N SER A 44 10.72 -8.93 14.24
CA SER A 44 10.87 -10.31 13.72
C SER A 44 12.32 -10.69 13.42
N GLU A 45 13.21 -9.71 13.23
CA GLU A 45 14.64 -9.93 13.03
C GLU A 45 15.37 -9.72 14.39
N PRO A 46 15.87 -10.78 15.05
CA PRO A 46 16.84 -10.61 16.13
C PRO A 46 18.12 -10.01 15.53
N ASP A 47 18.75 -9.07 16.24
CA ASP A 47 19.85 -8.20 15.83
C ASP A 47 20.89 -8.82 14.86
N GLU A 48 20.60 -8.80 13.56
CA GLU A 48 21.61 -9.00 12.52
C GLU A 48 21.72 -7.70 11.74
N ILE A 49 22.88 -7.05 11.87
CA ILE A 49 23.24 -5.85 11.13
C ILE A 49 23.36 -6.23 9.64
N ASP A 50 22.26 -6.13 8.90
CA ASP A 50 22.24 -6.34 7.45
C ASP A 50 22.81 -5.10 6.74
N VAL A 51 24.11 -5.15 6.43
CA VAL A 51 24.85 -4.15 5.63
C VAL A 51 24.56 -4.21 4.13
N THR A 52 23.52 -4.93 3.69
CA THR A 52 23.18 -5.02 2.27
C THR A 52 22.28 -3.85 1.84
N PRO A 53 22.70 -2.98 0.91
CA PRO A 53 21.81 -1.93 0.39
C PRO A 53 20.68 -2.58 -0.42
N LYS A 54 19.47 -2.66 0.16
CA LYS A 54 18.25 -3.03 -0.56
C LYS A 54 17.96 -1.97 -1.62
N LYS A 55 18.46 -2.24 -2.84
CA LYS A 55 18.13 -1.57 -4.09
C LYS A 55 16.61 -1.36 -4.16
N LYS A 56 16.17 -0.08 -4.14
CA LYS A 56 14.82 0.30 -4.53
C LYS A 56 14.62 -0.13 -5.98
N THR A 57 13.91 -1.23 -6.20
CA THR A 57 13.27 -1.48 -7.48
C THR A 57 12.03 -0.60 -7.50
N ASP A 58 12.24 0.65 -7.92
CA ASP A 58 11.14 1.48 -8.39
C ASP A 58 10.59 0.84 -9.66
N ASN A 59 9.34 0.41 -9.56
CA ASN A 59 8.53 -0.12 -10.65
C ASN A 59 8.28 1.01 -11.65
N ALA A 60 9.07 1.03 -12.72
CA ALA A 60 8.84 1.81 -13.92
C ALA A 60 9.13 0.94 -15.15
N GLU A 61 8.48 -0.22 -15.24
CA GLU A 61 8.43 -0.98 -16.48
C GLU A 61 7.34 -0.38 -17.38
N LYS A 62 7.80 0.58 -18.18
CA LYS A 62 7.37 0.92 -19.54
C LYS A 62 6.19 0.10 -20.09
N ALA A 63 4.99 0.67 -20.01
CA ALA A 63 3.94 0.42 -21.00
C ALA A 63 3.95 1.59 -21.99
N GLY A 64 4.57 1.41 -23.16
CA GLY A 64 4.56 2.42 -24.23
C GLY A 64 5.61 2.17 -25.31
N GLU A 65 5.13 2.09 -26.55
CA GLU A 65 5.83 2.10 -27.85
C GLU A 65 6.41 0.80 -28.43
N GLU A 66 5.56 0.16 -29.26
CA GLU A 66 5.69 0.00 -30.73
C GLU A 66 7.01 -0.46 -31.37
N LYS A 67 6.84 -1.30 -32.41
CA LYS A 67 7.82 -1.99 -33.30
C LYS A 67 8.16 -3.39 -32.77
N ASP A 68 7.89 -4.49 -33.47
CA ASP A 68 8.11 -4.74 -34.89
C ASP A 68 7.29 -5.98 -35.29
N LYS A 69 6.53 -5.88 -36.39
CA LYS A 69 5.84 -7.00 -37.01
C LYS A 69 6.59 -7.29 -38.31
N GLY A 70 7.67 -8.05 -38.19
CA GLY A 70 8.43 -8.76 -39.22
C GLY A 70 9.09 -9.93 -38.49
N GLU A 71 9.07 -11.17 -38.95
CA GLU A 71 9.15 -11.70 -40.31
C GLU A 71 8.18 -12.87 -40.50
#